data_AF-A0AA51QZA9-F1
#
_entry.id   AF-A0AA51QZA9-F1
#
_cell.length_a   1.000
_cell.length_b   1.000
_cell.length_c   1.000
_cell.angle_alpha   90.00
_cell.angle_beta   90.00
_cell.angle_gamma   90.00
#
_symmetry.space_group_name_H-M   'P 1'
#
loop_
_entity.id
_entity.type
_entity.pdbx_description
1 polymer ?
#
loop_
_entity_poly.entity_id
_entity_poly.type
_entity_poly.pdbx_seq_one_letter_code
_entity_poly.pdbx_strand_id
1 'polypeptide(L)'
;MSEWVLIFTSLPPEVLCTTTASALYRVRWQVELVIKRLKSLLNVDELRAHKGSKLAELYLHGKLLYAAVLEKMTQSRFANAKRKLDNPRRLTDWRLWKTVANDLNAGIKACFPVDARFEDDNIKSLSERPRKRTLQCLPSPILALLNQCREMALSRV
;
A
#
# COMPACT_ATOMS: atom_id res chain seq x y z
N MET A 1 22.61 -6.69 20.84
CA MET A 1 21.46 -7.53 21.22
C MET A 1 21.08 -7.14 22.64
N SER A 2 19.79 -7.03 22.97
CA SER A 2 19.41 -6.81 24.38
C SER A 2 19.72 -8.06 25.18
N GLU A 3 20.36 -7.88 26.33
CA GLU A 3 20.78 -8.97 27.22
C GLU A 3 19.61 -9.51 28.06
N TRP A 4 18.56 -8.71 28.23
CA TRP A 4 17.37 -9.05 29.03
C TRP A 4 16.07 -8.59 28.35
N VAL A 5 14.95 -9.24 28.66
CA VAL A 5 13.58 -8.82 28.28
C VAL A 5 12.71 -8.90 29.53
N LEU A 6 12.14 -7.77 29.95
CA LEU A 6 11.14 -7.74 31.02
C LEU A 6 9.73 -7.74 30.43
N ILE A 7 8.86 -8.60 30.95
CA ILE A 7 7.46 -8.72 30.54
C ILE A 7 6.59 -8.43 31.76
N PHE A 8 5.79 -7.38 31.67
CA PHE A 8 4.78 -7.05 32.67
C PHE A 8 3.43 -7.58 32.18
N THR A 9 2.74 -8.35 33.01
CA THR A 9 1.45 -8.95 32.70
C THR A 9 0.53 -8.86 33.90
N SER A 10 -0.77 -8.72 33.66
CA SER A 10 -1.81 -8.81 34.69
C SER A 10 -2.20 -10.25 35.02
N LEU A 11 -1.68 -11.23 34.28
CA LEU A 11 -1.91 -12.65 34.54
C LEU A 11 -1.00 -13.14 35.66
N PRO A 12 -1.53 -13.91 36.61
CA PRO A 12 -0.73 -14.47 37.68
C PRO A 12 0.14 -15.64 37.14
N PRO A 13 1.31 -15.92 37.74
CA PRO A 13 2.25 -16.93 37.24
C PRO A 13 1.67 -18.36 37.16
N GLU A 14 0.66 -18.67 37.97
CA GLU A 14 -0.05 -19.95 37.99
C GLU A 14 -0.90 -20.15 36.73
N VAL A 15 -1.35 -19.07 36.10
CA VAL A 15 -2.12 -19.09 34.84
C VAL A 15 -1.21 -19.10 33.63
N LEU A 16 -0.12 -18.33 33.66
CA LEU A 16 0.81 -18.22 32.54
C LEU A 16 2.25 -18.18 33.03
N CYS A 17 2.94 -19.32 32.94
CA CYS A 17 4.33 -19.40 33.34
C CYS A 17 5.25 -18.56 32.44
N THR A 18 6.41 -18.17 32.98
CA THR A 18 7.36 -17.24 32.35
C THR A 18 7.78 -17.64 30.93
N THR A 19 8.00 -18.93 30.68
CA THR A 19 8.40 -19.45 29.36
C THR A 19 7.30 -19.24 28.32
N THR A 20 6.05 -19.56 28.67
CA THR A 20 4.89 -19.35 27.79
C THR A 20 4.57 -17.87 27.63
N ALA A 21 4.70 -17.04 28.67
CA ALA A 21 4.57 -15.59 28.57
C ALA A 21 5.60 -15.00 27.59
N SER A 22 6.85 -15.46 27.66
CA SER A 22 7.91 -15.06 26.73
C SER A 22 7.63 -15.51 25.29
N ALA A 23 7.16 -16.74 25.09
CA ALA A 23 6.77 -17.23 23.77
C ALA A 23 5.60 -16.43 23.18
N LEU A 24 4.57 -16.12 23.99
CA LEU A 24 3.44 -15.30 23.59
C LEU A 24 3.89 -13.88 23.22
N TYR A 25 4.78 -13.27 24.00
CA TYR A 25 5.31 -11.95 23.70
C TYR A 25 6.04 -11.91 22.34
N ARG A 26 6.77 -12.97 21.96
CA ARG A 26 7.41 -13.08 20.64
C ARG A 26 6.41 -13.09 19.48
N VAL A 27 5.18 -13.55 19.71
CA VAL A 27 4.10 -13.53 18.69
C VAL A 27 3.69 -12.10 18.32
N ARG A 28 4.02 -11.08 19.14
CA ARG A 28 3.78 -9.65 18.82
C ARG A 28 4.31 -9.23 17.45
N TRP A 29 5.40 -9.83 16.97
CA TRP A 29 5.94 -9.58 15.61
C TRP A 29 4.89 -9.74 14.50
N GLN A 30 3.83 -10.52 14.73
CA GLN A 30 2.71 -10.61 13.78
C GLN A 30 2.04 -9.28 13.49
N VAL A 31 1.95 -8.39 14.48
CA VAL A 31 1.41 -7.05 14.28
C VAL A 31 2.29 -6.26 13.31
N GLU A 32 3.62 -6.37 13.44
CA GLU A 32 4.56 -5.71 12.53
C GLU A 32 4.43 -6.24 11.10
N LEU A 33 4.23 -7.54 10.93
CA LEU A 33 3.97 -8.13 9.61
C LEU A 33 2.66 -7.62 8.99
N VAL A 34 1.60 -7.46 9.80
CA VAL A 34 0.34 -6.86 9.34
C VAL A 34 0.57 -5.41 8.93
N ILE A 35 1.23 -4.59 9.75
CA ILE A 35 1.55 -3.20 9.43
C ILE A 35 2.39 -3.12 8.15
N LYS A 36 3.39 -3.99 8.00
CA LYS A 36 4.24 -4.06 6.81
C LYS A 36 3.40 -4.40 5.57
N ARG A 37 2.48 -5.36 5.68
CA ARG A 37 1.53 -5.71 4.60
C ARG A 37 0.63 -4.54 4.23
N LEU A 38 0.09 -3.82 5.20
CA LEU A 38 -0.75 -2.63 4.95
C LEU A 38 0.04 -1.54 4.22
N LYS A 39 1.26 -1.23 4.67
CA LYS A 39 2.14 -0.26 4.00
C LYS A 39 2.48 -0.69 2.58
N SER A 40 2.90 -1.93 2.37
CA SER A 40 3.38 -2.35 1.05
C SER A 40 2.32 -2.74 0.04
N LEU A 41 1.14 -3.20 0.46
CA LEU A 41 0.06 -3.57 -0.47
C LEU A 41 -0.96 -2.45 -0.66
N LEU A 42 -1.19 -1.63 0.38
CA LEU A 42 -2.23 -0.62 0.38
C LEU A 42 -1.67 0.80 0.42
N ASN A 43 -0.35 0.95 0.54
CA ASN A 43 0.36 2.21 0.60
C ASN A 43 -0.28 3.15 1.64
N VAL A 44 -0.61 2.63 2.82
CA VAL A 44 -1.27 3.41 3.90
C VAL A 44 -0.43 4.60 4.35
N ASP A 45 0.88 4.51 4.17
CA ASP A 45 1.87 5.56 4.41
C ASP A 45 1.98 6.57 3.26
N GLU A 46 1.39 6.32 2.09
CA GLU A 46 1.39 7.23 0.94
C GLU A 46 0.09 8.05 0.86
N LEU A 47 -0.20 8.83 1.90
CA LEU A 47 -1.33 9.76 1.90
C LEU A 47 -1.00 11.01 1.08
N ARG A 48 -1.81 11.29 0.05
CA ARG A 48 -1.74 12.52 -0.74
C ARG A 48 -2.58 13.65 -0.13
N ALA A 49 -2.48 13.82 1.19
CA ALA A 49 -3.24 14.80 1.94
C ALA A 49 -2.40 15.37 3.10
N HIS A 50 -2.68 16.60 3.51
CA HIS A 50 -2.01 17.21 4.65
C HIS A 50 -2.43 16.53 5.96
N LYS A 51 -1.46 16.37 6.87
CA LYS A 51 -1.71 15.84 8.21
C LYS A 51 -2.80 16.67 8.90
N GLY A 52 -3.78 15.99 9.51
CA GLY A 52 -4.89 16.64 10.21
C GLY A 52 -6.00 17.20 9.31
N SER A 53 -5.92 17.01 7.99
CA SER A 53 -7.02 17.37 7.09
C SER A 53 -8.09 16.27 7.04
N LYS A 54 -9.35 16.67 6.82
CA LYS A 54 -10.46 15.72 6.56
C LYS A 54 -10.16 14.80 5.37
N LEU A 55 -9.41 15.30 4.38
CA LEU A 55 -8.98 14.49 3.24
C LEU A 55 -8.04 13.35 3.69
N ALA A 56 -7.12 13.60 4.62
CA ALA A 56 -6.25 12.56 5.15
C ALA A 56 -7.03 11.47 5.90
N GLU A 57 -8.05 11.86 6.67
CA GLU A 57 -8.97 10.92 7.33
C GLU A 57 -9.74 10.08 6.30
N LEU A 58 -10.30 10.72 5.26
CA LEU A 58 -11.00 10.04 4.18
C LEU A 58 -10.10 9.01 3.47
N TYR A 59 -8.87 9.39 3.11
CA TYR A 59 -7.90 8.47 2.51
C TYR A 59 -7.58 7.30 3.45
N LEU A 60 -7.34 7.57 4.73
CA LEU A 60 -7.01 6.54 5.70
C LEU A 60 -8.17 5.56 5.89
N HIS A 61 -9.39 6.07 6.07
CA HIS A 61 -10.60 5.25 6.20
C HIS A 61 -10.85 4.44 4.94
N GLY A 62 -10.72 5.03 3.75
CA GLY A 62 -10.87 4.30 2.48
C GLY A 62 -9.86 3.15 2.36
N LYS A 63 -8.58 3.38 2.70
CA LYS A 63 -7.54 2.34 2.69
C LYS A 63 -7.78 1.25 3.74
N LEU A 64 -8.25 1.61 4.93
CA LEU A 64 -8.59 0.64 5.99
C LEU A 64 -9.82 -0.19 5.63
N LEU A 65 -10.84 0.42 5.03
CA LEU A 65 -12.00 -0.28 4.51
C LEU A 65 -11.58 -1.28 3.42
N TYR A 66 -10.77 -0.83 2.46
CA TYR A 66 -10.21 -1.69 1.43
C TYR A 66 -9.41 -2.86 2.04
N ALA A 67 -8.59 -2.61 3.07
CA ALA A 67 -7.87 -3.65 3.81
C ALA A 67 -8.81 -4.70 4.43
N ALA A 68 -9.88 -4.24 5.08
CA ALA A 68 -10.85 -5.11 5.74
C ALA A 68 -11.61 -5.97 4.71
N VAL A 69 -12.00 -5.39 3.58
CA VAL A 69 -12.63 -6.12 2.47
C VAL A 69 -11.68 -7.18 1.92
N LEU A 70 -10.40 -6.83 1.69
CA LEU A 70 -9.41 -7.79 1.22
C LEU A 70 -9.18 -8.94 2.19
N GLU A 71 -9.09 -8.67 3.49
CA GLU A 71 -8.95 -9.71 4.50
C GLU A 71 -10.15 -10.66 4.45
N LYS A 72 -11.38 -10.12 4.42
CA LYS A 72 -12.61 -10.92 4.35
C LYS A 72 -12.68 -11.76 3.08
N MET A 73 -12.36 -11.18 1.92
CA MET A 73 -12.31 -11.90 0.64
C MET A 73 -11.22 -12.98 0.64
N THR A 74 -10.05 -12.70 1.20
CA THR A 74 -8.95 -13.66 1.32
C THR A 74 -9.31 -14.80 2.26
N GLN A 75 -9.97 -14.51 3.38
CA GLN A 75 -10.50 -15.52 4.31
C GLN A 75 -11.52 -16.42 3.61
N SER A 76 -12.47 -15.84 2.89
CA SER A 76 -13.50 -16.59 2.16
C SER A 76 -12.92 -17.46 1.04
N ARG A 77 -12.07 -16.89 0.17
CA ARG A 77 -11.50 -17.59 -0.99
C ARG A 77 -10.49 -18.68 -0.61
N PHE A 78 -9.77 -18.47 0.50
CA PHE A 78 -8.72 -19.39 0.96
C PHE A 78 -9.00 -19.90 2.37
N ALA A 79 -10.23 -20.35 2.64
CA ALA A 79 -10.66 -20.82 3.96
C ALA A 79 -9.76 -21.94 4.53
N ASN A 80 -9.26 -22.83 3.66
CA ASN A 80 -8.41 -23.96 4.05
C ASN A 80 -6.92 -23.60 4.22
N ALA A 81 -6.51 -22.36 3.93
CA ALA A 81 -5.12 -21.96 4.11
C ALA A 81 -4.78 -21.88 5.61
N LYS A 82 -3.85 -22.74 6.05
CA LYS A 82 -3.34 -22.80 7.43
C LYS A 82 -2.49 -21.57 7.77
N ARG A 83 -3.18 -20.52 8.23
CA ARG A 83 -2.64 -19.17 8.48
C ARG A 83 -2.78 -18.70 9.93
N LYS A 84 -3.70 -19.31 10.68
CA LYS A 84 -3.94 -19.01 12.08
C LYS A 84 -2.74 -19.42 12.95
N LEU A 85 -2.62 -18.79 14.11
CA LEU A 85 -1.53 -19.03 15.07
C LEU A 85 -1.69 -20.33 15.86
N ASP A 86 -2.88 -20.91 15.84
CA ASP A 86 -3.23 -22.19 16.47
C ASP A 86 -2.61 -23.41 15.75
N ASN A 87 -2.04 -23.22 14.57
CA ASN A 87 -1.44 -24.27 13.76
C ASN A 87 -0.09 -23.83 13.18
N PRO A 88 0.83 -24.77 12.88
CA PRO A 88 2.02 -24.47 12.11
C PRO A 88 1.65 -23.80 10.78
N ARG A 89 2.14 -22.57 10.60
CA ARG A 89 1.85 -21.77 9.41
C ARG A 89 2.56 -22.35 8.20
N ARG A 90 1.78 -22.71 7.19
CA ARG A 90 2.29 -23.25 5.93
C ARG A 90 2.45 -22.18 4.84
N LEU A 91 1.87 -21.00 5.06
CA LEU A 91 1.85 -19.94 4.07
C LEU A 91 1.92 -18.56 4.75
N THR A 92 2.55 -17.61 4.09
CA THR A 92 2.45 -16.19 4.41
C THR A 92 1.31 -15.55 3.60
N ASP A 93 0.54 -14.68 4.24
CA ASP A 93 -0.64 -14.04 3.63
C ASP A 93 -0.34 -13.19 2.40
N TRP A 94 0.94 -12.84 2.19
CA TRP A 94 1.35 -11.86 1.20
C TRP A 94 0.88 -12.18 -0.22
N ARG A 95 1.11 -13.40 -0.69
CA ARG A 95 0.76 -13.81 -2.06
C ARG A 95 -0.76 -13.92 -2.25
N LEU A 96 -1.48 -14.37 -1.22
CA LEU A 96 -2.94 -14.45 -1.27
C LEU A 96 -3.56 -13.05 -1.35
N TRP A 97 -3.16 -12.18 -0.44
CA TRP A 97 -3.62 -10.79 -0.40
C TRP A 97 -3.29 -10.05 -1.70
N LYS A 98 -2.08 -10.22 -2.25
CA LYS A 98 -1.70 -9.62 -3.54
C LYS A 98 -2.61 -10.10 -4.68
N THR A 99 -2.94 -11.40 -4.71
CA THR A 99 -3.84 -11.96 -5.72
C THR A 99 -5.24 -11.34 -5.61
N VAL A 100 -5.82 -11.34 -4.41
CA VAL A 100 -7.16 -10.77 -4.18
C VAL A 100 -7.18 -9.26 -4.42
N ALA A 101 -6.12 -8.54 -4.06
CA ALA A 101 -5.98 -7.11 -4.32
C ALA A 101 -5.93 -6.78 -5.81
N ASN A 102 -5.21 -7.58 -6.60
CA ASN A 102 -5.17 -7.41 -8.05
C ASN A 102 -6.57 -7.60 -8.66
N ASP A 103 -7.28 -8.63 -8.26
CA ASP A 103 -8.63 -8.93 -8.76
C ASP A 103 -9.62 -7.83 -8.36
N LEU A 104 -9.57 -7.37 -7.10
CA LEU A 104 -10.43 -6.27 -6.63
C LEU A 104 -10.12 -4.96 -7.36
N ASN A 105 -8.84 -4.62 -7.54
CA ASN A 105 -8.43 -3.44 -8.30
C ASN A 105 -8.91 -3.51 -9.76
N ALA A 106 -8.85 -4.68 -10.39
CA ALA A 106 -9.38 -4.88 -11.74
C ALA A 106 -10.90 -4.66 -11.77
N GLY A 107 -11.63 -5.20 -10.80
CA GLY A 107 -13.08 -4.99 -10.67
C GLY A 107 -13.45 -3.52 -10.46
N ILE A 108 -12.76 -2.82 -9.56
CA ILE A 108 -12.97 -1.38 -9.33
C ILE A 108 -12.74 -0.60 -10.63
N LYS A 109 -11.65 -0.86 -11.36
CA LYS A 109 -11.36 -0.17 -12.63
C LYS A 109 -12.43 -0.44 -13.70
N ALA A 110 -12.97 -1.66 -13.73
CA ALA A 110 -14.04 -2.02 -14.67
C ALA A 110 -15.36 -1.31 -14.32
N CYS A 111 -15.69 -1.18 -13.04
CA CYS A 111 -16.90 -0.49 -12.57
C CYS A 111 -16.79 1.04 -12.63
N PHE A 112 -15.58 1.58 -12.51
CA PHE A 112 -15.28 3.01 -12.46
C PHE A 112 -14.24 3.37 -13.53
N PRO A 113 -14.62 3.36 -14.83
CA PRO A 113 -13.72 3.75 -15.90
C PRO A 113 -13.30 5.22 -15.78
N VAL A 114 -12.18 5.58 -16.44
CA VAL A 114 -11.70 6.97 -16.47
C VAL A 114 -12.76 7.85 -17.11
N ASP A 115 -13.12 8.90 -16.39
CA ASP A 115 -14.07 9.89 -16.84
C ASP A 115 -13.31 11.09 -17.39
N ALA A 116 -13.51 11.35 -18.70
CA ALA A 116 -12.85 12.43 -19.43
C ALA A 116 -13.13 13.81 -18.83
N ARG A 117 -14.24 13.98 -18.08
CA ARG A 117 -14.57 15.24 -17.40
C ARG A 117 -13.53 15.67 -16.36
N PHE A 118 -12.76 14.72 -15.84
CA PHE A 118 -11.74 14.96 -14.80
C PHE A 118 -10.32 14.76 -15.33
N GLU A 119 -10.09 14.85 -16.65
CA GLU A 119 -8.78 14.61 -17.24
C GLU A 119 -7.67 15.47 -16.63
N ASP A 120 -7.90 16.79 -16.54
CA ASP A 120 -6.93 17.73 -15.95
C ASP A 120 -6.66 17.43 -14.47
N ASP A 121 -7.70 17.14 -13.70
CA ASP A 121 -7.58 16.76 -12.29
C ASP A 121 -6.82 15.44 -12.11
N ASN A 122 -7.04 14.47 -13.01
CA ASN A 122 -6.32 13.21 -13.04
C ASN A 122 -4.84 13.44 -13.35
N ILE A 123 -4.51 14.23 -14.38
CA ILE A 123 -3.13 14.59 -14.73
C ILE A 123 -2.45 15.28 -13.54
N LYS A 124 -3.12 16.26 -12.94
CA LYS A 124 -2.61 16.98 -11.77
C LYS A 124 -2.37 16.05 -10.57
N SER A 125 -3.29 15.13 -10.32
CA SER A 125 -3.13 14.13 -9.26
C SER A 125 -1.95 13.21 -9.56
N LEU A 126 -1.86 12.67 -10.78
CA LEU A 126 -0.81 11.73 -11.18
C LEU A 126 0.58 12.36 -11.26
N SER A 127 0.66 13.67 -11.45
CA SER A 127 1.90 14.44 -11.48
C SER A 127 2.69 14.32 -10.18
N GLU A 128 4.02 14.31 -10.30
CA GLU A 128 4.89 14.35 -9.12
C GLU A 128 4.63 15.62 -8.30
N ARG A 129 4.82 15.54 -6.97
CA ARG A 129 4.79 16.74 -6.13
C ARG A 129 5.86 17.73 -6.62
N PRO A 130 5.61 19.05 -6.56
CA PRO A 130 6.62 20.04 -6.94
C PRO A 130 7.96 19.78 -6.27
N ARG A 131 9.03 19.64 -7.05
CA ARG A 131 10.39 19.38 -6.59
C ARG A 131 11.21 20.66 -6.71
N LYS A 132 12.24 20.81 -5.86
CA LYS A 132 13.18 21.94 -5.95
C LYS A 132 13.93 21.98 -7.29
N ARG A 133 14.13 20.83 -7.94
CA ARG A 133 14.73 20.75 -9.27
C ARG A 133 13.62 20.86 -10.32
N THR A 134 13.73 21.85 -11.19
CA THR A 134 12.86 21.99 -12.36
C THR A 134 13.11 20.86 -13.34
N LEU A 135 12.03 20.37 -13.97
CA LEU A 135 12.15 19.46 -15.11
C LEU A 135 12.80 20.23 -16.26
N GLN A 136 13.78 19.62 -16.90
CA GLN A 136 14.48 20.23 -18.02
C GLN A 136 13.61 20.16 -19.26
N CYS A 137 13.49 21.28 -19.97
CA CYS A 137 12.86 21.35 -21.28
C CYS A 137 13.96 21.54 -22.34
N LEU A 138 13.65 21.18 -23.59
CA LEU A 138 14.53 21.50 -24.71
C LEU A 138 14.70 23.03 -24.81
N PRO A 139 15.92 23.53 -25.01
CA PRO A 139 16.14 24.95 -25.25
C PRO A 139 15.37 25.45 -26.47
N SER A 140 14.92 26.71 -26.45
CA SER A 140 14.16 27.32 -27.55
C SER A 140 14.81 27.14 -28.94
N PRO A 141 16.14 27.25 -29.10
CA PRO A 141 16.78 26.99 -30.40
C PRO A 141 16.59 25.57 -30.93
N ILE A 142 16.59 24.57 -30.03
CA ILE A 142 16.37 23.17 -30.41
C ILE A 142 14.92 22.94 -30.82
N LEU A 143 13.97 23.58 -30.12
CA LEU A 143 12.55 23.54 -30.51
C LEU A 143 12.31 24.17 -31.88
N ALA A 144 12.98 25.29 -32.18
CA ALA A 144 12.90 25.93 -33.49
C ALA A 144 13.47 25.04 -34.60
N LEU A 145 14.62 24.40 -34.37
CA LEU A 145 15.22 23.45 -35.30
C LEU A 145 14.30 22.24 -35.55
N LEU A 146 13.69 21.68 -34.50
CA LEU A 146 12.75 20.57 -34.63
C LEU A 146 11.53 20.94 -35.47
N ASN A 147 10.99 22.14 -35.31
CA ASN A 147 9.88 22.62 -36.12
C ASN A 147 10.28 22.77 -37.60
N GLN A 148 11.46 23.34 -37.89
CA GLN A 148 11.99 23.42 -39.25
C GLN A 148 12.17 22.02 -39.88
N CYS A 149 12.72 21.06 -39.13
CA CYS A 149 12.86 19.69 -39.61
C CYS A 149 11.51 19.01 -39.91
N ARG A 150 10.45 19.34 -39.16
CA ARG A 150 9.08 18.85 -39.41
C ARG A 150 8.47 19.47 -40.66
N GLU A 151 8.62 20.78 -40.83
CA GLU A 151 8.18 21.49 -42.05
C GLU A 151 8.85 20.96 -43.32
N MET A 152 10.13 20.56 -43.20
CA MET A 152 10.90 19.96 -44.30
C MET A 152 10.66 18.45 -44.47
N ALA A 153 9.76 17.83 -43.70
CA ALA A 153 9.51 16.38 -43.68
C ALA A 153 10.74 15.49 -43.39
N LEU A 154 11.79 16.08 -42.78
CA LEU A 154 13.04 15.41 -42.40
C LEU A 154 12.92 14.66 -41.06
N SER A 155 11.85 14.92 -40.29
CA SER A 155 11.50 14.19 -39.07
C SER A 155 10.06 13.66 -39.16
N ARG A 156 9.86 12.39 -38.82
CA ARG A 156 8.53 11.75 -38.70
C ARG A 156 8.02 11.63 -37.25
N VAL A 157 8.68 12.30 -36.30
CA VAL A 157 8.28 12.37 -34.88
C VAL A 157 7.56 13.68 -34.58
#